data_AF-A0AAU5SW25-F1
#
_entry.id   AF-A0AAU5SW25-F1
#
_cell.length_a   1.000
_cell.length_b   1.000
_cell.length_c   1.000
_cell.angle_alpha   90.00
_cell.angle_beta   90.00
_cell.angle_gamma   90.00
#
_symmetry.space_group_name_H-M   'P 1'
#
loop_
_entity.id
_entity.type
_entity.pdbx_description
1 polymer ?
#
loop_
_entity_poly.entity_id
_entity_poly.type
_entity_poly.pdbx_seq_one_letter_code
_entity_poly.pdbx_strand_id
1 'polypeptide(L)'
;MTDVNPNEQQPDKDVADWVTGDEPATGPQLSYLHTLAREAGEDVPEDLTKAEASRLIDRLQQASPRTAAPQGTVPATPADEAATRPGGTDSP
;
A
#
# COMPACT_ATOMS: atom_id res chain seq x y z
N MET A 1 -56.17 12.87 -0.09
CA MET A 1 -55.17 12.47 0.94
C MET A 1 -54.00 11.86 0.20
N THR A 2 -52.87 12.57 0.13
CA THR A 2 -51.66 12.13 -0.56
C THR A 2 -51.07 10.91 0.14
N ASP A 3 -50.85 9.83 -0.61
CA ASP A 3 -50.10 8.65 -0.19
C ASP A 3 -48.62 9.04 -0.03
N VAL A 4 -48.20 9.21 1.22
CA VAL A 4 -46.79 9.35 1.58
C VAL A 4 -46.17 7.97 1.57
N ASN A 5 -45.31 7.71 0.59
CA ASN A 5 -44.52 6.50 0.49
C ASN A 5 -43.54 6.45 1.70
N PRO A 6 -43.62 5.45 2.61
CA PRO A 6 -42.81 5.41 3.82
C PRO A 6 -41.37 4.92 3.60
N ASN A 7 -40.91 4.84 2.35
CA ASN A 7 -39.60 4.28 2.00
C ASN A 7 -38.49 5.33 1.83
N GLU A 8 -38.74 6.58 2.27
CA GLU A 8 -37.73 7.64 2.37
C GLU A 8 -36.96 7.60 3.71
N GLN A 9 -36.86 6.43 4.35
CA GLN A 9 -35.94 6.26 5.48
C GLN A 9 -34.53 6.22 4.91
N GLN A 10 -33.97 7.43 4.79
CA GLN A 10 -32.57 7.69 4.54
C GLN A 10 -31.73 6.73 5.38
N PRO A 11 -30.63 6.18 4.87
CA PRO A 11 -29.67 5.49 5.71
C PRO A 11 -28.98 6.54 6.59
N ASP A 12 -29.67 6.98 7.64
CA ASP A 12 -29.12 7.56 8.86
C ASP A 12 -28.38 6.45 9.61
N LYS A 13 -27.44 5.80 8.92
CA LYS A 13 -26.35 5.12 9.59
C LYS A 13 -25.42 6.24 9.97
N ASP A 14 -25.47 6.60 11.24
CA ASP A 14 -24.48 7.43 11.93
C ASP A 14 -23.12 7.28 11.26
N VAL A 15 -22.77 8.25 10.42
CA VAL A 15 -21.48 8.27 9.71
C VAL A 15 -20.32 8.31 10.71
N ALA A 16 -20.62 8.69 11.96
CA ALA A 16 -19.75 8.67 13.11
C ALA A 16 -19.36 7.25 13.59
N ASP A 17 -20.16 6.21 13.34
CA ASP A 17 -19.85 4.82 13.73
C ASP A 17 -18.94 4.10 12.73
N TRP A 18 -18.60 4.72 11.60
CA TRP A 18 -17.51 4.25 10.74
C TRP A 18 -16.14 4.69 11.27
N VAL A 19 -15.87 4.41 12.56
CA VAL A 19 -14.54 4.48 13.19
C VAL A 19 -13.68 3.29 12.75
N THR A 20 -13.60 3.02 11.44
CA THR A 20 -12.62 2.05 10.91
C THR A 20 -11.21 2.63 10.83
N GLY A 21 -11.03 3.86 11.33
CA GLY A 21 -9.78 4.59 11.28
C GLY A 21 -8.82 4.28 12.42
N ASP A 22 -9.33 4.03 13.63
CA ASP A 22 -8.53 3.81 14.85
C ASP A 22 -8.12 2.34 15.07
N GLU A 23 -8.51 1.44 14.15
CA GLU A 23 -8.02 0.06 14.13
C GLU A 23 -6.51 0.05 13.85
N PRO A 24 -5.74 -0.95 14.31
CA PRO A 24 -4.34 -1.09 13.92
C PRO A 24 -4.19 -1.21 12.40
N ALA A 25 -3.10 -0.68 11.87
CA ALA A 25 -2.78 -0.79 10.46
C ALA A 25 -2.76 -2.25 10.01
N THR A 26 -3.32 -2.50 8.84
CA THR A 26 -3.38 -3.86 8.30
C THR A 26 -2.02 -4.28 7.75
N GLY A 27 -1.69 -5.58 7.82
CA GLY A 27 -0.44 -6.12 7.25
C GLY A 27 -0.16 -5.69 5.79
N PRO A 28 -1.16 -5.68 4.88
CA PRO A 28 -0.99 -5.15 3.53
C PRO A 28 -0.62 -3.66 3.49
N GLN A 29 -1.25 -2.81 4.32
CA GLN A 29 -0.90 -1.39 4.39
C GLN A 29 0.53 -1.18 4.89
N LEU A 30 0.95 -1.92 5.92
CA LEU A 30 2.33 -1.85 6.45
C LEU A 30 3.36 -2.30 5.41
N SER A 31 3.11 -3.41 4.71
CA SER A 31 4.00 -3.92 3.65
C SER A 31 4.19 -2.90 2.53
N TYR A 32 3.12 -2.21 2.16
CA TYR A 32 3.17 -1.19 1.12
C TYR A 32 3.86 0.09 1.59
N LEU A 33 3.60 0.53 2.83
CA LEU A 33 4.31 1.64 3.47
C LEU A 33 5.81 1.40 3.51
N HIS A 34 6.28 0.21 3.90
CA HIS A 34 7.72 -0.10 3.92
C HIS A 34 8.37 0.04 2.54
N THR A 35 7.65 -0.30 1.47
CA THR A 35 8.14 -0.13 0.10
C THR A 35 8.31 1.35 -0.23
N LEU A 36 7.27 2.16 0.04
CA LEU A 36 7.30 3.60 -0.24
C LEU A 36 8.32 4.34 0.64
N ALA A 37 8.43 3.96 1.91
CA ALA A 37 9.34 4.59 2.87
C ALA A 37 10.80 4.29 2.49
N ARG A 38 11.12 3.07 2.04
CA ARG A 38 12.46 2.74 1.49
C ARG A 38 12.83 3.60 0.28
N GLU A 39 11.86 3.92 -0.58
CA GLU A 39 12.08 4.80 -1.74
C GLU A 39 12.26 6.27 -1.34
N ALA A 40 11.52 6.72 -0.32
CA ALA A 40 11.64 8.06 0.24
C ALA A 40 12.84 8.23 1.18
N GLY A 41 13.46 7.13 1.62
CA GLY A 41 14.50 7.14 2.65
C GLY A 41 13.96 7.48 4.05
N GLU A 42 12.70 7.13 4.33
CA GLU A 42 12.02 7.35 5.61
C GLU A 42 11.72 6.02 6.33
N ASP A 43 11.44 6.10 7.63
CA ASP A 43 11.03 4.96 8.46
C ASP A 43 9.50 4.92 8.63
N VAL A 44 8.96 3.71 8.78
CA VAL A 44 7.52 3.49 9.04
C VAL A 44 7.32 3.17 10.53
N PRO A 45 6.49 3.93 11.26
CA PRO A 45 6.12 3.58 12.64
C PRO A 45 5.36 2.25 12.69
N GLU A 46 5.65 1.42 13.69
CA GLU A 46 5.00 0.10 13.85
C GLU A 46 3.58 0.19 14.45
N ASP A 47 3.32 1.22 15.26
CA ASP A 47 2.06 1.43 15.99
C ASP A 47 1.06 2.33 15.23
N LEU A 48 1.02 2.24 13.90
CA LEU A 48 0.08 3.01 13.10
C LEU A 48 -1.33 2.46 13.21
N THR A 49 -2.31 3.36 13.28
CA THR A 49 -3.69 3.02 12.97
C THR A 49 -3.89 2.91 11.46
N LYS A 50 -4.97 2.26 11.03
CA LYS A 50 -5.36 2.11 9.63
C LYS A 50 -5.59 3.45 8.94
N ALA A 51 -6.16 4.43 9.65
CA ALA A 51 -6.31 5.79 9.13
C ALA A 51 -4.96 6.49 8.96
N GLU A 52 -4.07 6.40 9.94
CA GLU A 52 -2.73 6.99 9.86
C GLU A 52 -1.91 6.33 8.75
N ALA A 53 -1.97 5.01 8.64
CA ALA A 53 -1.32 4.26 7.57
C ALA A 53 -1.82 4.71 6.20
N SER A 54 -3.13 4.89 6.02
CA SER A 54 -3.71 5.41 4.77
C SER A 54 -3.18 6.81 4.43
N ARG A 55 -3.15 7.73 5.41
CA ARG A 55 -2.63 9.10 5.20
C ARG A 55 -1.14 9.11 4.84
N LEU A 56 -0.37 8.24 5.49
CA LEU A 56 1.07 8.14 5.24
C LEU A 56 1.36 7.53 3.86
N ILE A 57 0.54 6.56 3.41
CA ILE A 57 0.58 6.04 2.04
C ILE A 57 0.37 7.18 1.04
N ASP A 58 -0.66 8.00 1.21
CA ASP A 58 -0.96 9.09 0.28
C ASP A 58 0.20 10.11 0.20
N ARG A 59 0.78 10.50 1.35
CA ARG A 59 1.96 11.38 1.39
C ARG A 59 3.15 10.77 0.66
N LEU A 60 3.48 9.52 0.97
CA LEU A 60 4.67 8.87 0.42
C LEU A 60 4.50 8.53 -1.07
N GLN A 61 3.29 8.21 -1.52
CA GLN A 61 3.00 8.10 -2.96
C GLN A 61 3.20 9.43 -3.69
N GLN A 62 2.83 10.57 -3.09
CA GLN A 62 3.08 11.87 -3.72
C GLN A 62 4.57 12.21 -3.77
N ALA A 63 5.35 11.76 -2.78
CA ALA A 63 6.79 11.94 -2.73
C ALA A 63 7.56 10.93 -3.62
N SER A 64 6.98 9.75 -3.90
CA SER A 64 7.67 8.72 -4.68
C SER A 64 7.71 9.09 -6.17
N PRO A 65 8.89 9.04 -6.81
CA PRO A 65 9.04 9.29 -8.24
C PRO A 65 8.36 8.23 -9.12
N ARG A 66 7.97 7.06 -8.58
CA ARG A 66 7.24 6.02 -9.32
C ARG A 66 5.78 6.34 -9.58
N THR A 67 5.15 7.11 -8.69
CA THR A 67 3.72 7.48 -8.76
C THR A 67 3.51 8.90 -9.29
N ALA A 68 4.54 9.75 -9.24
CA ALA A 68 4.52 11.10 -9.82
C ALA A 68 4.56 11.13 -11.36
N ALA A 69 4.88 10.01 -12.03
CA ALA A 69 4.88 9.89 -13.49
C ALA A 69 3.94 8.77 -13.95
N PRO A 70 3.08 8.98 -14.98
CA PRO A 70 2.29 7.91 -15.56
C PRO A 70 3.24 6.91 -16.25
N GLN A 71 3.47 5.79 -15.56
CA GLN A 71 3.99 4.49 -16.00
C GLN A 71 4.66 4.42 -17.37
N GLY A 72 5.98 4.26 -17.34
CA GLY A 72 6.73 3.78 -18.49
C GLY A 72 8.23 3.92 -18.31
N THR A 73 8.85 3.10 -17.45
CA THR A 73 10.25 2.64 -17.59
C THR A 73 10.53 1.58 -16.51
N VAL A 74 10.66 0.32 -16.92
CA VAL A 74 11.54 -0.62 -16.23
C VAL A 74 12.98 -0.27 -16.64
N PRO A 75 13.95 -0.33 -15.72
CA PRO A 75 14.83 -1.48 -15.85
C PRO A 75 15.26 -2.10 -14.51
N ALA A 76 15.35 -3.42 -14.61
CA ALA A 76 16.13 -4.37 -13.85
C ALA A 76 17.10 -3.81 -12.78
N THR A 77 16.90 -4.27 -11.55
CA THR A 77 18.05 -4.63 -10.73
C THR A 77 18.70 -5.86 -11.38
N PRO A 78 20.00 -5.86 -11.73
CA PRO A 78 20.70 -7.11 -11.95
C PRO A 78 20.69 -7.83 -10.61
N ALA A 79 20.00 -8.96 -10.55
CA ALA A 79 20.22 -9.91 -9.46
C ALA A 79 21.71 -10.24 -9.48
N ASP A 80 22.37 -9.75 -8.44
CA ASP A 80 23.64 -10.18 -7.89
C ASP A 80 23.97 -11.63 -8.27
N GLU A 81 25.01 -11.77 -9.11
CA GLU A 81 26.09 -12.74 -8.94
C GLU A 81 25.70 -14.16 -8.49
N ALA A 82 25.27 -15.01 -9.42
CA ALA A 82 25.39 -16.47 -9.28
C ALA A 82 25.65 -17.15 -10.63
N ALA A 83 26.56 -16.60 -11.43
CA ALA A 83 27.17 -17.30 -12.54
C ALA A 83 28.31 -18.20 -12.03
N THR A 84 28.01 -19.20 -11.21
CA THR A 84 28.88 -20.39 -11.12
C THR A 84 28.46 -21.36 -12.22
N ARG A 85 29.11 -21.22 -13.37
CA ARG A 85 29.55 -22.37 -14.15
C ARG A 85 30.97 -22.07 -14.60
N PRO A 86 31.91 -22.98 -14.32
CA PRO A 86 32.45 -23.71 -15.47
C PRO A 86 32.74 -25.20 -15.19
N GLY A 87 32.63 -26.01 -16.25
CA GLY A 87 33.20 -27.36 -16.35
C GLY A 87 32.39 -28.43 -15.62
N GLY A 88 31.83 -29.46 -16.25
CA GLY A 88 32.34 -30.14 -17.43
C GLY A 88 33.59 -30.92 -17.10
N THR A 89 33.46 -32.02 -16.33
CA THR A 89 34.25 -33.23 -16.56
C THR A 89 33.41 -34.45 -16.21
N ASP A 90 33.20 -35.21 -17.26
CA ASP A 90 32.81 -36.61 -17.33
C ASP A 90 33.82 -37.55 -16.60
N SER A 91 33.31 -38.72 -16.21
CA SER A 91 34.02 -39.99 -15.92
C SER A 91 34.70 -40.21 -14.55
N PRO A 92 34.90 -41.49 -14.14
CA PRO A 92 34.58 -42.76 -14.81
C PRO A 92 33.37 -43.55 -14.26
#